data_AF-A0A2T2TWT5-F1
#
_entry.id   AF-A0A2T2TWT5-F1
#
_cell.length_a   1.000
_cell.length_b   1.000
_cell.length_c   1.000
_cell.angle_alpha   90.00
_cell.angle_beta   90.00
_cell.angle_gamma   90.00
#
_symmetry.space_group_name_H-M   'P 1'
#
loop_
_entity.id
_entity.type
_entity.pdbx_description
1 polymer ?
#
loop_
_entity_poly.entity_id
_entity_poly.type
_entity_poly.pdbx_seq_one_letter_code
_entity_poly.pdbx_strand_id
1 'polypeptide(L)'
;MPVAPLPPRTAAHPWRVEDAVGAGPVLVVAGTTAVTDEAEVFFGTGIPDVHPRTAAGVTEAGGLLLVVVDGRQSISRGVDLNELARLLRDLGAVEAVNLDRGGSSTLVVQGHLLNRPTGGTTQREVATAVGVQCHDSVPGR
;
A
#
# COMPACT_ATOMS: atom_id res chain seq x y z
N MET A 1 -16.36 -15.82 18.43
CA MET A 1 -15.14 -16.65 18.58
C MET A 1 -14.38 -16.15 19.80
N PRO A 2 -13.99 -17.00 20.76
CA PRO A 2 -13.15 -16.56 21.87
C PRO A 2 -11.75 -16.21 21.33
N VAL A 3 -11.27 -15.01 21.65
CA VAL A 3 -9.90 -14.59 21.33
C VAL A 3 -8.95 -15.42 22.19
N ALA A 4 -7.98 -16.09 21.57
CA ALA A 4 -6.95 -16.81 22.29
C ALA A 4 -6.23 -15.84 23.25
N PRO A 5 -5.93 -16.25 24.50
CA PRO A 5 -5.23 -15.39 25.43
C PRO A 5 -3.87 -14.98 24.86
N LEU A 6 -3.52 -13.71 25.02
CA LEU A 6 -2.22 -13.20 24.58
C LEU A 6 -1.09 -14.01 25.23
N PRO A 7 -0.04 -14.37 24.49
CA PRO A 7 1.09 -15.09 25.07
C PRO A 7 1.73 -14.28 26.20
N PRO A 8 2.31 -14.95 27.22
CA PRO A 8 2.95 -14.29 28.34
C PRO A 8 4.07 -13.37 27.84
N ARG A 9 4.17 -12.16 28.42
CA ARG A 9 5.16 -11.13 28.04
C ARG A 9 6.61 -11.62 28.01
N THR A 10 6.92 -12.67 28.77
CA THR A 10 8.25 -13.30 28.86
C THR A 10 8.66 -14.11 27.62
N ALA A 11 7.72 -14.41 26.71
CA ALA A 11 8.00 -15.10 25.44
C ALA A 11 8.06 -14.15 24.23
N ALA A 12 7.90 -12.83 24.44
CA ALA A 12 7.91 -11.85 23.37
C ALA A 12 9.34 -11.37 23.07
N HIS A 13 9.71 -11.39 21.80
CA HIS A 13 10.93 -10.71 21.32
C HIS A 13 10.57 -9.29 20.86
N PRO A 14 11.39 -8.28 21.18
CA PRO A 14 11.14 -6.92 20.70
C PRO A 14 11.22 -6.90 19.18
N TRP A 15 10.16 -6.42 18.53
CA TRP A 15 10.17 -6.15 17.11
C TRP A 15 11.05 -4.92 16.86
N ARG A 16 12.22 -5.13 16.24
CA ARG A 16 13.16 -4.05 15.90
C ARG A 16 12.69 -3.40 14.61
N VAL A 17 11.88 -2.35 14.75
CA VAL A 17 11.36 -1.53 13.65
C VAL A 17 11.91 -0.14 13.78
N GLU A 18 12.39 0.41 12.68
CA GLU A 18 12.81 1.82 12.59
C GLU A 18 11.61 2.69 12.26
N ASP A 19 10.85 2.32 11.22
CA ASP A 19 9.68 3.04 10.74
C ASP A 19 8.48 2.12 10.54
N ALA A 20 7.28 2.64 10.84
CA ALA A 20 6.02 1.93 10.63
C ALA A 20 4.94 2.87 10.07
N VAL A 21 4.11 2.35 9.18
CA VAL A 21 2.93 3.04 8.66
C VAL A 21 1.70 2.16 8.83
N GLY A 22 0.63 2.74 9.41
CA GLY A 22 -0.68 2.11 9.45
C GLY A 22 -1.39 2.30 8.11
N ALA A 23 -1.97 1.24 7.57
CA ALA A 23 -2.61 1.20 6.27
C ALA A 23 -3.74 0.16 6.23
N GLY A 24 -4.43 0.06 5.10
CA GLY A 24 -5.42 -1.00 4.88
C GLY A 24 -6.38 -0.72 3.72
N PRO A 25 -7.14 -1.75 3.30
CA PRO A 25 -7.05 -3.13 3.77
C PRO A 25 -5.81 -3.88 3.26
N VAL A 26 -5.49 -5.01 3.88
CA VAL A 26 -4.59 -6.02 3.31
C VAL A 26 -5.19 -6.55 2.00
N LEU A 27 -4.32 -6.83 1.03
CA LEU A 27 -4.69 -7.22 -0.34
C LEU A 27 -4.13 -8.59 -0.72
N VAL A 28 -2.92 -8.90 -0.27
CA VAL A 28 -2.21 -10.15 -0.58
C VAL A 28 -1.56 -10.66 0.70
N VAL A 29 -1.73 -11.95 0.99
CA VAL A 29 -1.11 -12.67 2.11
C VAL A 29 -0.54 -13.97 1.58
N ALA A 30 0.73 -14.26 1.87
CA ALA A 30 1.42 -15.47 1.43
C ALA A 30 1.23 -15.76 -0.09
N GLY A 31 1.33 -14.72 -0.93
CA GLY A 31 1.20 -14.80 -2.38
C GLY A 31 -0.22 -15.02 -2.90
N THR A 32 -1.21 -15.05 -2.01
CA THR A 32 -2.63 -15.24 -2.36
C THR A 32 -3.41 -13.96 -2.14
N THR A 33 -4.32 -13.64 -3.06
CA THR A 33 -5.22 -12.48 -2.91
C THR A 33 -6.11 -12.70 -1.68
N ALA A 34 -6.04 -11.76 -0.73
CA ALA A 34 -6.76 -11.78 0.53
C ALA A 34 -7.20 -10.35 0.84
N VAL A 35 -8.30 -9.91 0.22
CA VAL A 35 -8.88 -8.58 0.46
C VAL A 35 -9.69 -8.64 1.75
N THR A 36 -9.26 -7.90 2.77
CA THR A 36 -9.75 -7.99 4.16
C THR A 36 -10.57 -6.78 4.61
N ASP A 37 -11.14 -6.02 3.66
CA ASP A 37 -11.92 -4.80 3.93
C ASP A 37 -13.09 -5.00 4.89
N GLU A 38 -13.81 -6.12 4.79
CA GLU A 38 -14.88 -6.46 5.72
C GLU A 38 -14.36 -6.75 7.14
N ALA A 39 -13.20 -7.42 7.24
CA ALA A 39 -12.61 -7.86 8.50
C ALA A 39 -11.87 -6.74 9.24
N GLU A 40 -11.32 -5.77 8.50
CA GLU A 40 -10.62 -4.59 9.05
C GLU A 40 -11.59 -3.46 9.43
N VAL A 41 -12.88 -3.68 9.19
CA VAL A 41 -14.01 -2.87 9.66
C VAL A 41 -13.79 -1.37 9.44
N PHE A 42 -13.74 -0.97 8.18
CA PHE A 42 -13.80 0.43 7.77
C PHE A 42 -15.20 1.01 8.06
N PHE A 43 -15.51 1.25 9.34
CA PHE A 43 -16.81 1.73 9.80
C PHE A 43 -17.18 3.05 9.12
N GLY A 44 -18.35 3.09 8.46
CA GLY A 44 -19.02 4.33 8.01
C GLY A 44 -18.42 5.03 6.78
N THR A 45 -17.26 4.58 6.28
CA THR A 45 -16.65 5.10 5.04
C THR A 45 -16.46 3.95 4.08
N GLY A 46 -17.55 3.49 3.46
CA GLY A 46 -17.50 2.37 2.51
C GLY A 46 -16.32 2.52 1.56
N ILE A 47 -15.61 1.43 1.30
CA ILE A 47 -14.53 1.46 0.32
C ILE A 47 -15.22 1.53 -1.03
N PRO A 48 -15.09 2.64 -1.75
CA PRO A 48 -15.83 2.78 -2.98
C PRO A 48 -15.24 1.86 -4.04
N ASP A 49 -16.09 1.28 -4.90
CA ASP A 49 -15.71 0.15 -5.76
C ASP A 49 -14.49 0.47 -6.63
N VAL A 50 -14.59 1.38 -7.60
CA VAL A 50 -13.52 1.67 -8.56
C VAL A 50 -12.95 3.07 -8.37
N HIS A 51 -11.67 3.18 -8.01
CA HIS A 51 -11.03 4.46 -7.72
C HIS A 51 -9.53 4.49 -8.03
N PRO A 52 -8.89 5.68 -8.05
CA PRO A 52 -7.44 5.77 -7.97
C PRO A 52 -6.97 5.13 -6.66
N ARG A 53 -5.90 4.33 -6.73
CA ARG A 53 -5.37 3.58 -5.59
C ARG A 53 -3.88 3.79 -5.46
N THR A 54 -3.42 3.70 -4.22
CA THR A 54 -2.01 3.59 -3.87
C THR A 54 -1.86 2.29 -3.08
N ALA A 55 -0.80 1.53 -3.30
CA ALA A 55 -0.51 0.33 -2.53
C ALA A 55 0.99 0.14 -2.35
N ALA A 56 1.33 -0.61 -1.31
CA ALA A 56 2.67 -1.11 -1.09
C ALA A 56 2.63 -2.64 -1.03
N GLY A 57 3.68 -3.29 -1.52
CA GLY A 57 3.86 -4.73 -1.40
C GLY A 57 5.33 -5.10 -1.32
N VAL A 58 5.59 -6.34 -0.92
CA VAL A 58 6.95 -6.90 -0.91
C VAL A 58 6.97 -8.20 -1.71
N THR A 59 8.04 -8.39 -2.48
CA THR A 59 8.28 -9.65 -3.21
C THR A 59 8.95 -10.68 -2.32
N GLU A 60 8.96 -11.95 -2.73
CA GLU A 60 9.66 -13.02 -2.01
C GLU A 60 11.15 -12.73 -1.80
N ALA A 61 11.77 -12.03 -2.75
CA ALA A 61 13.16 -11.58 -2.67
C ALA A 61 13.37 -10.36 -1.75
N GLY A 62 12.32 -9.85 -1.09
CA GLY A 62 12.38 -8.67 -0.23
C GLY A 62 12.34 -7.34 -0.97
N GLY A 63 12.01 -7.33 -2.26
CA GLY A 63 11.90 -6.09 -3.05
C GLY A 63 10.63 -5.33 -2.70
N LEU A 64 10.74 -4.00 -2.50
CA LEU A 64 9.60 -3.12 -2.25
C LEU A 64 8.91 -2.74 -3.57
N LEU A 65 7.60 -2.92 -3.62
CA LEU A 65 6.72 -2.45 -4.67
C LEU A 65 5.90 -1.26 -4.15
N LEU A 66 6.04 -0.11 -4.80
CA LEU A 66 5.16 1.05 -4.58
C LEU A 66 4.35 1.27 -5.85
N VAL A 67 3.03 1.10 -5.75
CA VAL A 67 2.14 1.08 -6.90
C VAL A 67 1.10 2.19 -6.77
N VAL A 68 0.97 2.99 -7.83
CA VAL A 68 -0.12 3.96 -7.99
C VAL A 68 -0.89 3.61 -9.26
N VAL A 69 -2.21 3.51 -9.12
CA VAL A 69 -3.14 3.37 -10.24
C VAL A 69 -3.98 4.64 -10.29
N ASP A 70 -3.86 5.40 -11.38
CA ASP A 70 -4.71 6.58 -11.60
C ASP A 70 -6.18 6.17 -11.79
N GLY A 71 -7.12 7.09 -11.58
CA GLY A 71 -8.54 6.84 -11.80
C GLY A 71 -9.36 8.11 -11.99
N ARG A 72 -10.67 7.94 -12.20
CA ARG A 72 -11.62 9.05 -12.47
C ARG A 72 -11.27 9.90 -13.69
N GLN A 73 -10.67 9.30 -14.71
CA GLN A 73 -10.31 9.98 -15.96
C GLN A 73 -10.62 9.09 -17.18
N SER A 74 -10.75 9.71 -18.36
CA SER A 74 -11.10 8.98 -19.60
C SER A 74 -10.11 7.87 -19.97
N ILE A 75 -8.84 8.04 -19.61
CA ILE A 75 -7.77 7.08 -19.86
C ILE A 75 -7.59 6.04 -18.75
N SER A 76 -8.21 6.25 -17.59
CA SER A 76 -8.19 5.30 -16.47
C SER A 76 -9.39 5.52 -15.55
N ARG A 77 -10.23 4.50 -15.42
CA ARG A 77 -11.32 4.49 -14.43
C ARG A 77 -10.80 4.35 -13.00
N GLY A 78 -9.62 3.77 -12.82
CA GLY A 78 -9.13 3.26 -11.55
C GLY A 78 -9.34 1.76 -11.43
N VAL A 79 -9.18 1.23 -10.22
CA VAL A 79 -9.36 -0.19 -9.93
C VAL A 79 -10.12 -0.40 -8.62
N ASP A 80 -10.81 -1.53 -8.54
CA ASP A 80 -11.28 -2.05 -7.26
C ASP A 80 -10.16 -2.77 -6.49
N LEU A 81 -10.44 -3.15 -5.24
CA LEU A 81 -9.45 -3.79 -4.37
C LEU A 81 -9.03 -5.17 -4.86
N ASN A 82 -9.94 -5.93 -5.47
CA ASN A 82 -9.63 -7.25 -6.02
C ASN A 82 -8.76 -7.15 -7.27
N GLU A 83 -9.05 -6.17 -8.14
CA GLU A 83 -8.22 -5.83 -9.30
C GLU A 83 -6.82 -5.39 -8.87
N LEU A 84 -6.73 -4.54 -7.85
CA LEU A 84 -5.46 -4.11 -7.28
C LEU A 84 -4.67 -5.27 -6.66
N ALA A 85 -5.32 -6.14 -5.90
CA ALA A 85 -4.70 -7.32 -5.30
C ALA A 85 -4.11 -8.26 -6.36
N ARG A 86 -4.87 -8.50 -7.45
CA ARG A 86 -4.39 -9.30 -8.58
C ARG A 86 -3.19 -8.63 -9.26
N LEU A 87 -3.25 -7.32 -9.53
CA LEU A 87 -2.14 -6.57 -10.10
C LEU A 87 -0.86 -6.71 -9.27
N LEU A 88 -0.96 -6.54 -7.95
CA LEU A 88 0.19 -6.65 -7.04
C LEU A 88 0.78 -8.06 -7.03
N ARG A 89 -0.07 -9.09 -7.00
CA ARG A 89 0.37 -10.48 -7.09
C ARG A 89 1.05 -10.76 -8.44
N ASP A 90 0.48 -10.26 -9.54
CA ASP A 90 1.04 -10.45 -10.89
C ASP A 90 2.38 -9.71 -11.05
N LEU A 91 2.61 -8.63 -10.28
CA LEU A 91 3.91 -7.96 -10.13
C LEU A 91 4.87 -8.70 -9.18
N GLY A 92 4.45 -9.80 -8.54
CA GLY A 92 5.26 -10.65 -7.68
C GLY A 92 5.16 -10.35 -6.18
N ALA A 93 4.18 -9.56 -5.73
CA ALA A 93 3.96 -9.33 -4.30
C ALA A 93 3.53 -10.64 -3.59
N VAL A 94 4.20 -10.96 -2.48
CA VAL A 94 3.80 -12.04 -1.56
C VAL A 94 3.02 -11.51 -0.36
N GLU A 95 3.25 -10.26 0.02
CA GLU A 95 2.47 -9.51 1.00
C GLU A 95 2.17 -8.13 0.41
N ALA A 96 0.93 -7.64 0.55
CA ALA A 96 0.58 -6.31 0.06
C ALA A 96 -0.59 -5.67 0.82
N VAL A 97 -0.55 -4.35 0.92
CA VAL A 97 -1.54 -3.53 1.63
C VAL A 97 -1.93 -2.30 0.80
N ASN A 98 -3.21 -1.94 0.83
CA ASN A 98 -3.72 -0.70 0.25
C ASN A 98 -3.31 0.50 1.13
N LEU A 99 -2.87 1.59 0.50
CA LEU A 99 -2.59 2.88 1.11
C LEU A 99 -3.73 3.88 0.80
N ASP A 100 -3.57 5.14 1.20
CA ASP A 100 -4.59 6.16 0.94
C ASP A 100 -4.95 6.30 -0.56
N ARG A 101 -6.22 6.64 -0.83
CA ARG A 101 -6.85 6.57 -2.15
C ARG A 101 -7.32 7.93 -2.66
N GLY A 102 -7.53 8.03 -3.97
CA GLY A 102 -8.21 9.17 -4.58
C GLY A 102 -7.26 10.29 -5.00
N GLY A 103 -7.63 11.55 -4.76
CA GLY A 103 -6.81 12.70 -5.18
C GLY A 103 -5.44 12.80 -4.49
N SER A 104 -5.22 12.00 -3.44
CA SER A 104 -3.94 11.84 -2.76
C SER A 104 -3.02 10.82 -3.42
N SER A 105 -3.52 9.93 -4.29
CA SER A 105 -2.69 8.94 -4.99
C SER A 105 -1.69 9.62 -5.92
N THR A 106 -0.44 9.66 -5.48
CA THR A 106 0.64 10.43 -6.10
C THR A 106 1.94 9.65 -6.00
N LEU A 107 2.68 9.54 -7.11
CA LEU A 107 4.03 9.00 -7.14
C LEU A 107 4.98 10.04 -7.71
N VAL A 108 5.98 10.43 -6.92
CA VAL A 108 7.04 11.35 -7.30
C VAL A 108 8.36 10.59 -7.28
N VAL A 109 9.11 10.66 -8.38
CA VAL A 109 10.45 10.08 -8.49
C VAL A 109 11.41 11.17 -8.90
N GLN A 110 12.46 11.39 -8.10
CA GLN A 110 13.48 12.42 -8.35
C GLN A 110 12.88 13.83 -8.58
N GLY A 111 11.82 14.19 -7.84
CA GLY A 111 11.14 15.47 -7.97
C GLY A 111 10.15 15.57 -9.14
N HIS A 112 10.00 14.51 -9.93
CA HIS A 112 9.06 14.46 -11.05
C HIS A 112 7.80 13.68 -10.69
N LEU A 113 6.64 14.31 -10.87
CA LEU A 113 5.33 13.65 -10.78
C LEU A 113 5.17 12.67 -11.95
N LEU A 114 5.01 11.38 -11.66
CA LEU A 114 4.90 10.33 -12.68
C LEU A 114 3.47 10.03 -13.10
N ASN A 115 2.50 10.15 -12.18
CA ASN A 115 1.11 9.84 -12.44
C ASN A 115 0.26 11.10 -12.71
N ARG A 116 -1.03 10.94 -13.02
CA ARG A 116 -1.97 12.06 -13.27
C ARG A 116 -3.07 12.10 -12.20
N PRO A 117 -2.85 12.76 -11.05
CA PRO A 117 -3.82 12.84 -9.98
C PRO A 117 -5.14 13.42 -10.49
N THR A 118 -6.21 12.61 -10.46
CA THR A 118 -7.56 12.99 -10.95
C THR A 118 -7.60 13.54 -12.38
N GLY A 119 -6.63 13.16 -13.23
CA GLY A 119 -6.54 13.62 -14.62
C GLY A 119 -5.96 15.03 -14.82
N GLY A 120 -5.40 15.63 -13.78
CA GLY A 120 -4.70 16.91 -13.85
C GLY A 120 -3.24 16.82 -13.40
N THR A 121 -2.61 17.99 -13.25
CA THR A 121 -1.25 18.14 -12.70
C THR A 121 -1.24 18.62 -11.25
N THR A 122 -2.41 18.86 -10.66
CA THR A 122 -2.55 19.37 -9.29
C THR A 122 -2.58 18.21 -8.31
N GLN A 123 -1.66 18.22 -7.35
CA GLN A 123 -1.61 17.25 -6.25
C GLN A 123 -2.52 17.71 -5.11
N ARG A 124 -3.19 16.78 -4.43
CA ARG A 124 -3.85 17.07 -3.14
C ARG A 124 -2.79 17.06 -2.04
N GLU A 125 -2.88 17.99 -1.09
CA GLU A 125 -2.09 17.89 0.14
C GLU A 125 -2.44 16.61 0.90
N VAL A 126 -1.40 15.94 1.40
CA VAL A 126 -1.49 14.71 2.18
C VAL A 126 -0.78 14.91 3.51
N ALA A 127 -1.32 14.30 4.57
CA ALA A 127 -0.74 14.39 5.91
C ALA A 127 0.52 13.51 6.07
N THR A 128 0.66 12.46 5.26
CA THR A 128 1.73 11.47 5.37
C THR A 128 2.11 10.95 3.98
N ALA A 129 3.39 10.69 3.77
CA ALA A 129 3.93 10.08 2.56
C ALA A 129 4.96 8.99 2.92
N VAL A 130 5.10 7.99 2.06
CA VAL A 130 6.18 6.99 2.14
C VAL A 130 7.31 7.44 1.22
N GLY A 131 8.48 7.73 1.79
CA GLY A 131 9.67 8.12 1.06
C GLY A 131 10.69 6.99 1.02
N VAL A 132 11.29 6.75 -0.15
CA VAL A 132 12.41 5.82 -0.31
C VAL A 132 13.64 6.64 -0.67
N GLN A 133 14.66 6.57 0.19
CA GLN A 133 15.97 7.16 -0.06
C GLN A 133 16.98 6.04 -0.26
N CYS A 134 17.60 6.02 -1.43
CA CYS A 134 18.78 5.19 -1.63
C CYS A 134 19.95 5.88 -0.94
N HIS A 135 20.47 5.29 0.13
CA HIS A 135 21.81 5.62 0.59
C HIS A 135 22.78 4.88 -0.32
N ASP A 136 23.61 5.61 -1.05
CA ASP A 136 24.78 5.02 -1.68
C ASP A 136 25.55 4.29 -0.58
N SER A 137 25.79 3.00 -0.79
CA SER A 137 26.70 2.25 0.07
C SER A 137 28.04 2.98 0.02
N VAL A 138 28.51 3.54 1.14
CA VAL A 138 29.88 4.03 1.22
C VAL A 138 30.77 2.84 0.86
N PRO A 139 31.56 2.89 -0.23
CA PRO A 139 32.47 1.80 -0.53
C PRO A 139 33.52 1.76 0.60
N GLY A 140 33.55 0.68 1.38
CA GLY A 140 34.65 0.37 2.31
C GLY A 140 34.37 0.50 3.81
N ARG A 141 33.32 -0.15 4.33
CA ARG A 141 33.31 -0.61 5.73
C ARG A 141 33.03 -2.10 5.80
#